data_AF-A0A399CWE6-F1
#
_entry.id   AF-A0A399CWE6-F1
#
_cell.length_a   1.000
_cell.length_b   1.000
_cell.length_c   1.000
_cell.angle_alpha   90.00
_cell.angle_beta   90.00
_cell.angle_gamma   90.00
#
_symmetry.space_group_name_H-M   'P 1'
#
loop_
_entity.id
_entity.type
_entity.pdbx_description
1 polymer ?
#
loop_
_entity_poly.entity_id
_entity_poly.type
_entity_poly.pdbx_seq_one_letter_code
_entity_poly.pdbx_strand_id
1 'polypeptide(L)'
;MKGIKLLLLWGILAGTTPVVAKANVKTIETAQSGETTGFADAASFGFSPGATGMQNTAAMQKALDQGGTIVVSQPGTYKIAKTLYIGSDTELVFGKGVSLKKVDEEGRFSQVFINKGALTKKYDERITIEGLHIIMNNVDNCSDLVLGLRGVLGFSYVKDLKIKGFRCYDLTGCQFCIQICRFEDVIIEDVIIKGQKDGIHFGPGKRFTIRDGVFQTFDDAIALNGQDYSTSNPEMGWIEDGLIENCYDLNQEKTVGYFCRMLAGAWVDWEEGMKVQQSDAVVSNGRIYRVKMPADETLYESVTRPDFESGTKVLDGITWVMSQEIISYTAGVRNVTFRDIQLEKPRIPFSIQFDMGRFNRSYYPGAEIPVQENIVLDNIKVLFDKDLPVVQVTTPLNMITITNSRLKNRIFNFYGNEVYPDYLRANTISEFGKTLINIHGCVFDQDNEMILLKNSGKGKEIELKTSSNIELGENFSAKIIEGDGKVIFESDLTGLKD
;
A
#
# COMPACT_ATOMS: atom_id res chain seq x y z
N MET A 1 48.18 48.22 15.89
CA MET A 1 49.56 48.71 15.64
C MET A 1 50.51 47.59 16.02
N LYS A 2 51.08 46.86 15.04
CA LYS A 2 52.49 46.99 14.59
C LYS A 2 53.44 47.08 15.79
N GLY A 3 54.06 45.98 16.20
CA GLY A 3 55.37 45.53 15.70
C GLY A 3 56.30 45.40 16.93
N ILE A 4 57.19 44.42 17.01
CA ILE A 4 58.64 44.56 16.80
C ILE A 4 59.20 43.12 16.92
N LYS A 5 59.69 42.51 15.84
CA LYS A 5 61.09 42.50 15.34
C LYS A 5 62.13 41.95 16.33
N LEU A 6 62.34 40.63 16.21
CA LEU A 6 63.58 39.94 15.81
C LEU A 6 64.92 40.67 16.04
N LEU A 7 65.86 39.98 16.70
CA LEU A 7 67.28 40.11 16.39
C LEU A 7 67.99 38.76 16.47
N LEU A 8 68.78 38.53 15.42
CA LEU A 8 69.60 37.37 15.07
C LEU A 8 70.82 37.24 16.00
N LEU A 9 71.46 36.06 16.04
CA LEU A 9 72.75 35.80 15.37
C LEU A 9 73.35 34.41 15.74
N TRP A 10 73.72 33.67 14.68
CA TRP A 10 74.89 32.78 14.50
C TRP A 10 74.94 31.46 15.30
N GLY A 11 75.46 30.34 14.79
CA GLY A 11 76.15 30.03 13.55
C GLY A 11 76.48 28.51 13.51
N ILE A 12 76.22 27.93 12.34
CA ILE A 12 76.79 26.76 11.65
C ILE A 12 77.97 26.00 12.34
N LEU A 13 77.87 24.68 12.56
CA LEU A 13 78.47 23.60 11.73
C LEU A 13 78.46 22.19 12.36
N ALA A 14 78.12 21.23 11.49
CA ALA A 14 78.56 19.83 11.40
C ALA A 14 78.19 18.83 12.51
N GLY A 15 77.33 17.88 12.12
CA GLY A 15 76.92 16.76 12.94
C GLY A 15 77.92 15.60 12.98
N THR A 16 77.64 14.66 13.88
CA THR A 16 77.72 13.21 13.62
C THR A 16 76.86 12.46 14.64
N THR A 17 75.88 11.72 14.11
CA THR A 17 75.17 10.52 14.61
C THR A 17 74.71 10.42 16.09
N PRO A 18 73.40 10.20 16.35
CA PRO A 18 72.86 10.08 17.70
C PRO A 18 72.96 8.64 18.24
N VAL A 19 73.45 8.53 19.48
CA VAL A 19 73.30 7.36 20.35
C VAL A 19 72.02 7.55 21.17
N VAL A 20 71.18 6.51 21.15
CA VAL A 20 69.90 6.40 21.82
C VAL A 20 70.09 6.42 23.35
N ALA A 21 69.48 7.40 24.02
CA ALA A 21 69.31 7.41 25.46
C ALA A 21 67.84 7.72 25.80
N LYS A 22 67.23 6.79 26.55
CA LYS A 22 65.83 6.75 26.98
C LYS A 22 65.44 7.99 27.78
N ALA A 23 64.33 8.62 27.40
CA ALA A 23 63.61 9.56 28.24
C ALA A 23 62.17 9.06 28.48
N ASN A 24 61.79 9.06 29.75
CA ASN A 24 60.49 8.68 30.29
C ASN A 24 59.33 9.37 29.55
N VAL A 25 58.49 8.57 28.89
CA VAL A 25 57.19 9.01 28.37
C VAL A 25 56.16 8.74 29.46
N LYS A 26 55.52 9.82 29.93
CA LYS A 26 54.26 9.79 30.68
C LYS A 26 53.28 8.89 29.94
N THR A 27 52.75 7.89 30.63
CA THR A 27 51.58 7.11 30.20
C THR A 27 50.43 8.10 29.98
N ILE A 28 50.22 8.50 28.73
CA ILE A 28 48.96 9.05 28.28
C ILE A 28 48.07 7.82 28.13
N GLU A 29 47.01 7.78 28.93
CA GLU A 29 45.90 6.86 28.77
C GLU A 29 45.51 6.88 27.29
N THR A 30 45.83 5.78 26.61
CA THR A 30 45.28 5.50 25.30
C THR A 30 43.81 5.31 25.54
N ALA A 31 43.03 6.34 25.23
CA ALA A 31 41.61 6.18 24.98
C ALA A 31 41.50 4.99 24.03
N GLN A 32 40.98 3.87 24.56
CA GLN A 32 40.46 2.82 23.73
C GLN A 32 39.37 3.48 22.90
N SER A 33 39.73 3.85 21.67
CA SER A 33 38.77 4.01 20.59
C SER A 33 38.13 2.65 20.44
N GLY A 34 37.05 2.42 21.21
CA GLY A 34 36.19 1.29 21.02
C GLY A 34 35.79 1.31 19.56
N GLU A 35 36.31 0.35 18.80
CA GLU A 35 35.79 0.00 17.50
C GLU A 35 34.28 -0.20 17.72
N THR A 36 33.46 0.72 17.24
CA THR A 36 32.02 0.50 17.18
C THR A 36 31.83 -0.58 16.13
N THR A 37 31.78 -1.81 16.59
CA THR A 37 31.26 -2.98 15.88
C THR A 37 29.98 -2.57 15.14
N GLY A 38 29.89 -2.90 13.85
CA GLY A 38 29.04 -2.20 12.87
C GLY A 38 27.52 -2.10 13.11
N PHE A 39 26.98 -2.65 14.20
CA PHE A 39 25.57 -2.59 14.57
C PHE A 39 25.39 -1.88 15.92
N ALA A 40 24.31 -1.11 16.06
CA ALA A 40 23.89 -0.49 17.32
C ALA A 40 22.78 -1.31 17.98
N ASP A 41 22.90 -1.65 19.26
CA ASP A 41 21.79 -2.29 19.99
C ASP A 41 20.87 -1.22 20.59
N ALA A 42 19.56 -1.31 20.36
CA ALA A 42 18.59 -0.36 20.92
C ALA A 42 18.67 -0.28 22.46
N ALA A 43 19.10 -1.34 23.14
CA ALA A 43 19.31 -1.36 24.58
C ALA A 43 20.36 -0.33 25.04
N SER A 44 21.38 -0.01 24.24
CA SER A 44 22.37 1.03 24.59
C SER A 44 21.77 2.43 24.67
N PHE A 45 20.57 2.63 24.13
CA PHE A 45 19.81 3.88 24.20
C PHE A 45 18.76 3.88 25.32
N GLY A 46 18.67 2.79 26.10
CA GLY A 46 17.69 2.60 27.16
C GLY A 46 16.39 1.94 26.71
N PHE A 47 16.35 1.34 25.51
CA PHE A 47 15.19 0.60 25.04
C PHE A 47 15.09 -0.74 25.79
N SER A 48 14.03 -0.95 26.58
CA SER A 48 13.93 -2.09 27.49
C SER A 48 12.49 -2.59 27.65
N PRO A 49 12.25 -3.91 27.81
CA PRO A 49 10.92 -4.44 28.10
C PRO A 49 10.32 -3.90 29.41
N GLY A 50 11.16 -3.51 30.37
CA GLY A 50 10.75 -2.98 31.67
C GLY A 50 10.42 -1.48 31.68
N ALA A 51 10.71 -0.75 30.59
CA ALA A 51 10.49 0.68 30.50
C ALA A 51 9.02 1.03 30.18
N THR A 52 8.60 2.26 30.49
CA THR A 52 7.29 2.77 30.06
C THR A 52 7.24 2.95 28.55
N GLY A 53 6.04 3.09 27.99
CA GLY A 53 5.86 3.36 26.56
C GLY A 53 6.58 4.62 26.12
N MET A 54 6.53 5.68 26.94
CA MET A 54 7.24 6.93 26.65
C MET A 54 8.76 6.82 26.70
N GLN A 55 9.30 6.09 27.68
CA GLN A 55 10.75 5.86 27.79
C GLN A 55 11.26 5.07 26.58
N ASN A 56 10.54 4.02 26.20
CA ASN A 56 10.88 3.19 25.04
C ASN A 56 10.74 3.96 23.72
N THR A 57 9.70 4.77 23.53
CA THR A 57 9.60 5.61 22.34
C THR A 57 10.80 6.56 22.25
N ALA A 58 11.17 7.24 23.34
CA ALA A 58 12.32 8.14 23.35
C ALA A 58 13.65 7.42 23.09
N ALA A 59 13.85 6.23 23.68
CA ALA A 59 15.06 5.44 23.49
C ALA A 59 15.18 4.91 22.05
N MET A 60 14.10 4.34 21.50
CA MET A 60 14.09 3.84 20.12
C MET A 60 14.25 4.98 19.12
N GLN A 61 13.65 6.16 19.34
CA GLN A 61 13.84 7.30 18.46
C GLN A 61 15.31 7.73 18.40
N LYS A 62 16.03 7.73 19.54
CA LYS A 62 17.47 8.03 19.56
C LYS A 62 18.28 7.01 18.76
N ALA A 63 17.93 5.72 18.84
CA ALA A 63 18.56 4.69 18.04
C ALA A 63 18.30 4.93 16.53
N LEU A 64 17.05 5.17 16.14
CA LEU A 64 16.66 5.47 14.75
C LEU A 64 17.33 6.73 14.19
N ASP A 65 17.56 7.74 15.03
CA ASP A 65 18.24 8.97 14.62
C ASP A 65 19.73 8.76 14.34
N GLN A 66 20.33 7.65 14.78
CA GLN A 66 21.71 7.28 14.40
C GLN A 66 21.79 6.71 12.97
N GLY A 67 20.73 6.08 12.48
CA GLY A 67 20.75 5.30 11.23
C GLY A 67 21.61 4.04 11.32
N GLY A 68 21.96 3.45 10.17
CA GLY A 68 22.68 2.19 10.10
C GLY A 68 21.83 1.01 10.55
N THR A 69 22.47 -0.09 10.97
CA THR A 69 21.76 -1.28 11.47
C THR A 69 21.56 -1.18 12.98
N ILE A 70 20.30 -1.21 13.39
CA ILE A 70 19.82 -1.19 14.77
C ILE A 70 19.21 -2.54 15.10
N VAL A 71 19.67 -3.16 16.19
CA VAL A 71 19.19 -4.48 16.63
C VAL A 71 18.44 -4.35 17.95
N VAL A 72 17.29 -5.01 18.06
CA VAL A 72 16.61 -5.26 19.34
C VAL A 72 16.83 -6.72 19.72
N SER A 73 17.87 -6.98 20.51
CA SER A 73 18.34 -8.35 20.76
C SER A 73 17.65 -9.04 21.93
N GLN A 74 17.24 -8.29 22.96
CA GLN A 74 16.65 -8.83 24.17
C GLN A 74 15.17 -9.22 23.92
N PRO A 75 14.77 -10.48 24.14
CA PRO A 75 13.36 -10.88 24.04
C PRO A 75 12.48 -10.15 25.05
N GLY A 76 11.25 -9.81 24.64
CA GLY A 76 10.29 -9.16 25.51
C GLY A 76 9.22 -8.37 24.76
N THR A 77 8.25 -7.87 25.52
CA THR A 77 7.23 -6.95 25.02
C THR A 77 7.60 -5.53 25.41
N TYR A 78 7.90 -4.71 24.41
CA TYR A 78 8.29 -3.32 24.55
C TYR A 78 7.08 -2.43 24.30
N LYS A 79 6.70 -1.64 25.31
CA LYS A 79 5.63 -0.66 25.17
C LYS A 79 6.09 0.49 24.26
N ILE A 80 5.22 1.00 23.39
CA ILE A 80 5.43 2.20 22.57
C ILE A 80 4.21 3.10 22.73
N ALA A 81 4.44 4.36 23.12
CA ALA A 81 3.36 5.32 23.42
C ALA A 81 3.14 6.38 22.32
N LYS A 82 4.08 6.52 21.38
CA LYS A 82 4.01 7.47 20.27
C LYS A 82 4.65 6.90 19.00
N THR A 83 4.33 7.53 17.88
CA THR A 83 4.94 7.25 16.58
C THR A 83 6.46 7.44 16.62
N LEU A 84 7.16 6.52 15.96
CA LEU A 84 8.60 6.55 15.72
C LEU A 84 8.88 6.95 14.26
N TYR A 85 9.96 7.71 14.06
CA TYR A 85 10.35 8.24 12.76
C TYR A 85 11.63 7.59 12.26
N ILE A 86 11.55 6.91 11.12
CA ILE A 86 12.69 6.24 10.48
C ILE A 86 13.16 7.04 9.25
N GLY A 87 14.47 7.16 9.04
CA GLY A 87 15.03 7.84 7.87
C GLY A 87 15.71 6.87 6.91
N SER A 88 16.31 7.41 5.84
CA SER A 88 17.18 6.65 4.95
C SER A 88 18.28 5.86 5.65
N ASP A 89 18.84 4.87 4.94
CA ASP A 89 20.03 4.13 5.36
C ASP A 89 19.89 3.49 6.75
N THR A 90 18.68 2.98 7.03
CA THR A 90 18.34 2.43 8.35
C THR A 90 17.78 1.03 8.21
N GLU A 91 18.39 0.09 8.92
CA GLU A 91 17.92 -1.28 9.07
C GLU A 91 17.56 -1.53 10.53
N LEU A 92 16.36 -2.04 10.79
CA LEU A 92 15.87 -2.35 12.12
C LEU A 92 15.54 -3.84 12.22
N VAL A 93 16.33 -4.55 13.03
CA VAL A 93 16.25 -6.01 13.19
C VAL A 93 15.72 -6.36 14.58
N PHE A 94 14.56 -6.99 14.63
CA PHE A 94 13.96 -7.49 15.86
C PHE A 94 14.33 -8.97 16.08
N GLY A 95 14.98 -9.24 17.21
CA GLY A 95 15.31 -10.59 17.63
C GLY A 95 14.07 -11.45 17.91
N LYS A 96 14.28 -12.78 17.96
CA LYS A 96 13.20 -13.73 18.27
C LYS A 96 12.57 -13.42 19.64
N GLY A 97 11.25 -13.43 19.70
CA GLY A 97 10.50 -13.17 20.94
C GLY A 97 10.38 -11.69 21.30
N VAL A 98 10.77 -10.78 20.41
CA VAL A 98 10.52 -9.35 20.57
C VAL A 98 9.15 -8.98 20.01
N SER A 99 8.43 -8.11 20.72
CA SER A 99 7.18 -7.53 20.27
C SER A 99 7.07 -6.08 20.69
N LEU A 100 6.48 -5.23 19.84
CA LEU A 100 6.11 -3.86 20.18
C LEU A 100 4.62 -3.80 20.51
N LYS A 101 4.29 -3.33 21.71
CA LYS A 101 2.91 -3.19 22.18
C LYS A 101 2.53 -1.73 22.24
N LYS A 102 1.49 -1.33 21.51
CA LYS A 102 0.95 0.03 21.61
C LYS A 102 0.35 0.25 23.01
N VAL A 103 0.64 1.40 23.61
CA VAL A 103 0.02 1.85 24.87
C VAL A 103 -0.44 3.30 24.72
N ASP A 104 -1.55 3.65 25.35
CA ASP A 104 -2.17 4.96 25.27
C ASP A 104 -1.75 5.90 26.42
N GLU A 105 -0.48 5.81 26.85
CA GLU A 105 0.08 6.66 27.91
C GLU A 105 -0.08 8.16 27.60
N GLU A 106 -0.09 8.53 26.31
CA GLU A 106 -0.25 9.89 25.81
C GLU A 106 -1.46 10.04 24.88
N GLY A 107 -2.42 9.13 25.02
CA GLY A 107 -3.56 8.99 24.13
C GLY A 107 -3.31 8.05 22.96
N ARG A 108 -4.37 7.80 22.20
CA ARG A 108 -4.33 6.87 21.07
C ARG A 108 -3.63 7.52 19.88
N PHE A 109 -2.76 6.76 19.23
CA PHE A 109 -2.03 7.18 18.03
C PHE A 109 -2.19 6.14 16.93
N SER A 110 -1.95 6.54 15.68
CA SER A 110 -2.09 5.65 14.54
C SER A 110 -0.78 4.88 14.28
N GLN A 111 0.19 5.51 13.64
CA GLN A 111 1.41 4.88 13.14
C GLN A 111 2.33 4.48 14.29
N VAL A 112 2.82 3.24 14.31
CA VAL A 112 3.98 2.85 15.13
C VAL A 112 5.25 3.39 14.48
N PHE A 113 5.39 3.19 13.16
CA PHE A 113 6.49 3.75 12.37
C PHE A 113 5.96 4.59 11.22
N ILE A 114 6.61 5.73 10.98
CA ILE A 114 6.49 6.51 9.75
C ILE A 114 7.87 6.93 9.26
N ASN A 115 8.13 6.94 7.94
CA ASN A 115 9.39 7.48 7.44
C ASN A 115 9.40 9.02 7.45
N LYS A 116 10.57 9.62 7.69
CA LYS A 116 10.76 11.08 7.80
C LYS A 116 10.35 11.81 6.53
N GLY A 117 10.61 11.19 5.38
CA GLY A 117 10.27 11.62 4.04
C GLY A 117 8.77 11.83 3.82
N ALA A 118 7.92 11.00 4.44
CA ALA A 118 6.46 11.13 4.33
C ALA A 118 5.95 12.49 4.83
N LEU A 119 6.61 13.09 5.82
CA LEU A 119 6.25 14.39 6.39
C LEU A 119 6.68 15.56 5.50
N THR A 120 7.67 15.36 4.64
CA THR A 120 8.35 16.42 3.89
C THR A 120 8.26 16.25 2.38
N LYS A 121 7.63 15.16 1.91
CA LYS A 121 7.55 14.77 0.50
C LYS A 121 8.92 14.60 -0.18
N LYS A 122 9.92 14.20 0.61
CA LYS A 122 11.27 13.85 0.14
C LYS A 122 11.45 12.35 0.24
N TYR A 123 12.14 11.76 -0.73
CA TYR A 123 12.39 10.33 -0.69
C TYR A 123 13.36 9.96 0.43
N ASP A 124 12.94 9.04 1.31
CA ASP A 124 13.88 8.22 2.06
C ASP A 124 14.23 6.97 1.24
N GLU A 125 15.43 6.44 1.43
CA GLU A 125 15.92 5.30 0.66
C GLU A 125 16.61 4.24 1.54
N ARG A 126 16.57 2.97 1.11
CA ARG A 126 17.29 1.86 1.76
C ARG A 126 16.86 1.66 3.21
N ILE A 127 15.57 1.41 3.40
CA ILE A 127 14.98 1.12 4.71
C ILE A 127 14.65 -0.37 4.81
N THR A 128 15.06 -1.02 5.89
CA THR A 128 14.70 -2.42 6.18
C THR A 128 14.12 -2.55 7.57
N ILE A 129 13.00 -3.27 7.70
CA ILE A 129 12.42 -3.70 8.98
C ILE A 129 12.30 -5.22 8.94
N GLU A 130 12.95 -5.91 9.88
CA GLU A 130 12.99 -7.38 9.93
C GLU A 130 12.52 -7.92 11.29
N GLY A 131 11.66 -8.93 11.27
CA GLY A 131 11.22 -9.68 12.46
C GLY A 131 10.24 -8.94 13.37
N LEU A 132 9.68 -7.81 12.92
CA LEU A 132 8.80 -6.98 13.74
C LEU A 132 7.46 -7.66 14.02
N HIS A 133 7.14 -7.80 15.30
CA HIS A 133 5.80 -8.18 15.77
C HIS A 133 5.14 -7.00 16.48
N ILE A 134 3.97 -6.56 16.00
CA ILE A 134 3.16 -5.52 16.63
C ILE A 134 1.94 -6.15 17.33
N ILE A 135 1.70 -5.67 18.55
CA ILE A 135 0.49 -5.91 19.35
C ILE A 135 -0.27 -4.58 19.42
N MET A 136 -1.43 -4.52 18.79
CA MET A 136 -2.26 -3.31 18.72
C MET A 136 -2.86 -2.93 20.07
N ASN A 137 -3.18 -3.93 20.91
CA ASN A 137 -3.64 -3.72 22.28
C ASN A 137 -4.86 -2.77 22.37
N ASN A 138 -5.76 -2.85 21.39
CA ASN A 138 -6.94 -1.96 21.25
C ASN A 138 -6.61 -0.45 21.22
N VAL A 139 -5.36 -0.06 20.97
CA VAL A 139 -4.96 1.34 20.76
C VAL A 139 -5.15 1.66 19.28
N ASP A 140 -6.36 2.11 18.95
CA ASP A 140 -6.81 2.39 17.59
C ASP A 140 -7.07 3.89 17.39
N ASN A 141 -6.57 4.45 16.29
CA ASN A 141 -6.81 5.85 15.94
C ASN A 141 -6.98 5.99 14.41
N CYS A 142 -8.14 6.54 14.01
CA CYS A 142 -8.45 6.85 12.62
C CYS A 142 -7.75 8.13 12.10
N SER A 143 -7.11 8.92 12.98
CA SER A 143 -6.38 10.14 12.63
C SER A 143 -4.97 9.82 12.13
N ASP A 144 -4.46 10.68 11.27
CA ASP A 144 -3.17 10.54 10.62
C ASP A 144 -2.26 11.75 10.86
N LEU A 145 -0.94 11.52 10.79
CA LEU A 145 0.06 12.60 10.81
C LEU A 145 0.19 13.27 9.43
N VAL A 146 -0.03 12.47 8.39
CA VAL A 146 -0.12 12.88 6.99
C VAL A 146 -1.49 12.44 6.51
N LEU A 147 -2.32 13.37 6.04
CA LEU A 147 -3.68 13.03 5.61
C LEU A 147 -3.68 11.85 4.64
N GLY A 148 -4.49 10.83 4.91
CA GLY A 148 -4.59 9.60 4.14
C GLY A 148 -3.60 8.51 4.55
N LEU A 149 -2.56 8.80 5.35
CA LEU A 149 -1.52 7.82 5.74
C LEU A 149 -1.74 7.35 7.19
N ARG A 150 -2.59 6.35 7.40
CA ARG A 150 -2.96 5.81 8.73
C ARG A 150 -2.52 4.37 8.99
N GLY A 151 -1.57 3.86 8.19
CA GLY A 151 -0.97 2.55 8.40
C GLY A 151 -0.23 2.43 9.73
N VAL A 152 -0.31 1.28 10.39
CA VAL A 152 0.49 0.99 11.59
C VAL A 152 1.98 1.08 11.24
N LEU A 153 2.37 0.54 10.10
CA LEU A 153 3.57 0.90 9.36
C LEU A 153 3.16 1.81 8.20
N GLY A 154 3.47 3.11 8.28
CA GLY A 154 3.13 4.09 7.26
C GLY A 154 4.37 4.56 6.51
N PHE A 155 4.45 4.33 5.20
CA PHE A 155 5.54 4.84 4.38
C PHE A 155 5.00 5.71 3.25
N SER A 156 5.63 6.85 3.02
CA SER A 156 5.39 7.67 1.84
C SER A 156 6.67 8.32 1.34
N TYR A 157 6.84 8.45 0.03
CA TYR A 157 8.09 8.90 -0.58
C TYR A 157 9.25 8.02 -0.11
N VAL A 158 9.26 6.78 -0.55
CA VAL A 158 10.27 5.79 -0.14
C VAL A 158 10.82 5.02 -1.33
N LYS A 159 12.12 4.70 -1.32
CA LYS A 159 12.73 3.79 -2.29
C LYS A 159 13.53 2.68 -1.61
N ASP A 160 13.54 1.49 -2.20
CA ASP A 160 14.23 0.31 -1.64
C ASP A 160 13.81 0.06 -0.18
N LEU A 161 12.52 -0.21 0.01
CA LEU A 161 11.92 -0.56 1.29
C LEU A 161 11.74 -2.07 1.42
N LYS A 162 12.22 -2.65 2.51
CA LYS A 162 12.08 -4.08 2.83
C LYS A 162 11.36 -4.25 4.16
N ILE A 163 10.28 -5.03 4.18
CA ILE A 163 9.58 -5.44 5.40
C ILE A 163 9.54 -6.97 5.41
N LYS A 164 10.23 -7.58 6.36
CA LYS A 164 10.45 -9.03 6.40
C LYS A 164 10.03 -9.64 7.73
N GLY A 165 9.36 -10.80 7.72
CA GLY A 165 9.03 -11.51 8.95
C GLY A 165 8.05 -10.75 9.84
N PHE A 166 7.17 -9.92 9.27
CA PHE A 166 6.27 -9.06 10.03
C PHE A 166 5.06 -9.82 10.58
N ARG A 167 4.66 -9.53 11.82
CA ARG A 167 3.52 -10.17 12.49
C ARG A 167 2.59 -9.15 13.12
N CYS A 168 1.29 -9.28 12.89
CA CYS A 168 0.24 -8.56 13.61
C CYS A 168 -1.00 -9.46 13.71
N TYR A 169 -1.42 -9.80 14.93
CA TYR A 169 -2.50 -10.76 15.15
C TYR A 169 -3.80 -10.13 15.64
N ASP A 170 -3.77 -8.85 15.99
CA ASP A 170 -4.89 -8.12 16.61
C ASP A 170 -5.14 -6.77 15.92
N LEU A 171 -5.01 -6.70 14.59
CA LEU A 171 -5.25 -5.47 13.82
C LEU A 171 -6.66 -4.93 14.11
N THR A 172 -6.72 -3.66 14.49
CA THR A 172 -7.95 -2.94 14.84
C THR A 172 -8.67 -2.39 13.60
N GLY A 173 -9.80 -1.71 13.78
CA GLY A 173 -10.71 -1.38 12.67
C GLY A 173 -10.42 -0.07 11.93
N CYS A 174 -9.70 0.88 12.53
CA CYS A 174 -9.42 2.17 11.90
C CYS A 174 -8.20 2.16 10.97
N GLN A 175 -7.22 1.30 11.23
CA GLN A 175 -5.87 1.42 10.70
C GLN A 175 -5.51 0.28 9.77
N PHE A 176 -4.86 0.60 8.65
CA PHE A 176 -4.24 -0.41 7.79
C PHE A 176 -3.01 -0.98 8.51
N CYS A 177 -2.66 -2.25 8.29
CA CYS A 177 -1.49 -2.80 8.96
C CYS A 177 -0.19 -2.24 8.36
N ILE A 178 -0.02 -2.36 7.04
CA ILE A 178 1.09 -1.79 6.29
C ILE A 178 0.49 -0.87 5.22
N GLN A 179 0.88 0.39 5.20
CA GLN A 179 0.44 1.33 4.17
C GLN A 179 1.63 2.02 3.53
N ILE A 180 1.72 1.98 2.21
CA ILE A 180 2.84 2.54 1.46
C ILE A 180 2.31 3.33 0.26
N CYS A 181 2.73 4.58 0.12
CA CYS A 181 2.33 5.47 -0.97
C CYS A 181 3.58 6.15 -1.57
N ARG A 182 3.57 6.56 -2.84
CA ARG A 182 4.73 7.16 -3.52
C ARG A 182 6.02 6.38 -3.29
N PHE A 183 6.05 5.17 -3.82
CA PHE A 183 7.16 4.26 -3.63
C PHE A 183 7.82 3.82 -4.93
N GLU A 184 9.05 3.34 -4.81
CA GLU A 184 9.79 2.65 -5.85
C GLU A 184 10.61 1.52 -5.22
N ASP A 185 10.57 0.29 -5.75
CA ASP A 185 11.32 -0.85 -5.21
C ASP A 185 10.93 -1.23 -3.77
N VAL A 186 9.82 -1.95 -3.62
CA VAL A 186 9.31 -2.42 -2.32
C VAL A 186 9.27 -3.95 -2.25
N ILE A 187 9.77 -4.52 -1.16
CA ILE A 187 9.63 -5.95 -0.85
C ILE A 187 8.93 -6.11 0.50
N ILE A 188 7.82 -6.84 0.51
CA ILE A 188 7.15 -7.33 1.71
C ILE A 188 7.18 -8.86 1.66
N GLU A 189 7.81 -9.49 2.63
CA GLU A 189 8.13 -10.92 2.59
C GLU A 189 7.87 -11.57 3.95
N ASP A 190 7.27 -12.77 3.94
CA ASP A 190 6.94 -13.56 5.13
C ASP A 190 6.14 -12.73 6.15
N VAL A 191 4.85 -12.52 5.88
CA VAL A 191 3.97 -11.72 6.76
C VAL A 191 2.78 -12.53 7.26
N ILE A 192 2.39 -12.29 8.51
CA ILE A 192 1.12 -12.80 9.05
C ILE A 192 0.33 -11.63 9.61
N ILE A 193 -0.85 -11.39 9.03
CA ILE A 193 -1.71 -10.26 9.39
C ILE A 193 -3.12 -10.75 9.65
N LYS A 194 -3.62 -10.50 10.86
CA LYS A 194 -4.99 -10.84 11.27
C LYS A 194 -5.67 -9.66 11.94
N GLY A 195 -6.96 -9.46 11.64
CA GLY A 195 -7.79 -8.49 12.34
C GLY A 195 -8.87 -7.84 11.48
N GLN A 196 -9.21 -6.60 11.80
CA GLN A 196 -10.46 -5.96 11.35
C GLN A 196 -10.32 -5.03 10.16
N LYS A 197 -9.10 -4.78 9.68
CA LYS A 197 -8.83 -3.80 8.62
C LYS A 197 -7.84 -4.34 7.60
N ASP A 198 -7.48 -3.51 6.63
CA ASP A 198 -6.67 -3.92 5.48
C ASP A 198 -5.28 -4.39 5.90
N GLY A 199 -4.82 -5.48 5.31
CA GLY A 199 -3.49 -6.02 5.59
C GLY A 199 -2.38 -5.14 5.01
N ILE A 200 -2.27 -5.11 3.69
CA ILE A 200 -1.29 -4.30 2.96
C ILE A 200 -2.04 -3.33 2.06
N HIS A 201 -1.75 -2.04 2.16
CA HIS A 201 -2.44 -0.98 1.44
C HIS A 201 -1.45 -0.12 0.66
N PHE A 202 -1.44 -0.27 -0.67
CA PHE A 202 -0.64 0.53 -1.58
C PHE A 202 -1.43 1.70 -2.15
N GLY A 203 -0.84 2.89 -2.07
CA GLY A 203 -1.12 4.01 -2.97
C GLY A 203 -0.19 3.97 -4.19
N PRO A 204 -0.08 5.06 -4.98
CA PRO A 204 0.72 5.08 -6.22
C PRO A 204 2.20 4.74 -6.01
N GLY A 205 2.80 4.04 -6.95
CA GLY A 205 4.20 3.62 -6.91
C GLY A 205 4.50 2.49 -7.89
N LYS A 206 5.75 2.04 -7.98
CA LYS A 206 6.13 1.01 -8.94
C LYS A 206 7.20 0.04 -8.43
N ARG A 207 7.26 -1.12 -9.08
CA ARG A 207 8.23 -2.20 -8.80
C ARG A 207 8.11 -2.69 -7.36
N PHE A 208 7.13 -3.56 -7.11
CA PHE A 208 6.90 -4.11 -5.79
C PHE A 208 6.75 -5.63 -5.81
N THR A 209 7.06 -6.25 -4.67
CA THR A 209 6.81 -7.67 -4.42
C THR A 209 6.20 -7.86 -3.06
N ILE A 210 5.08 -8.59 -3.00
CA ILE A 210 4.54 -9.19 -1.77
C ILE A 210 4.70 -10.70 -1.92
N ARG A 211 5.35 -11.37 -0.97
CA ARG A 211 5.46 -12.82 -0.98
C ARG A 211 5.33 -13.48 0.37
N ASP A 212 4.89 -14.72 0.37
CA ASP A 212 4.78 -15.57 1.57
C ASP A 212 3.85 -14.94 2.64
N GLY A 213 2.73 -14.38 2.18
CA GLY A 213 1.77 -13.67 3.04
C GLY A 213 0.63 -14.55 3.54
N VAL A 214 0.28 -14.44 4.81
CA VAL A 214 -0.90 -15.09 5.41
C VAL A 214 -1.84 -14.04 5.98
N PHE A 215 -3.06 -13.99 5.43
CA PHE A 215 -4.05 -12.97 5.76
C PHE A 215 -5.30 -13.59 6.38
N GLN A 216 -5.75 -13.01 7.48
CA GLN A 216 -7.05 -13.27 8.09
C GLN A 216 -7.69 -11.93 8.48
N THR A 217 -8.02 -11.13 7.47
CA THR A 217 -8.58 -9.78 7.61
C THR A 217 -10.08 -9.72 7.32
N PHE A 218 -10.78 -8.84 8.03
CA PHE A 218 -12.20 -8.51 7.82
C PHE A 218 -12.42 -7.62 6.59
N ASP A 219 -11.54 -6.64 6.40
CA ASP A 219 -11.48 -5.79 5.21
C ASP A 219 -10.50 -6.38 4.19
N ASP A 220 -9.94 -5.60 3.28
CA ASP A 220 -9.05 -6.11 2.22
C ASP A 220 -7.83 -6.88 2.78
N ALA A 221 -7.40 -7.98 2.17
CA ALA A 221 -6.07 -8.54 2.50
C ALA A 221 -4.98 -7.63 1.92
N ILE A 222 -5.15 -7.28 0.65
CA ILE A 222 -4.29 -6.38 -0.10
C ILE A 222 -5.17 -5.34 -0.81
N ALA A 223 -4.81 -4.07 -0.73
CA ALA A 223 -5.43 -2.99 -1.46
C ALA A 223 -4.38 -2.33 -2.37
N LEU A 224 -4.64 -2.31 -3.67
CA LEU A 224 -3.89 -1.61 -4.70
C LEU A 224 -4.72 -0.41 -5.16
N ASN A 225 -4.73 0.63 -4.35
CA ASN A 225 -5.64 1.75 -4.50
C ASN A 225 -4.93 2.95 -5.13
N GLY A 226 -4.79 2.93 -6.47
CA GLY A 226 -4.21 4.05 -7.22
C GLY A 226 -5.03 5.33 -7.06
N GLN A 227 -6.35 5.19 -6.98
CA GLN A 227 -7.28 6.17 -6.40
C GLN A 227 -7.84 5.59 -5.09
N ASP A 228 -8.21 6.45 -4.13
CA ASP A 228 -8.87 6.00 -2.89
C ASP A 228 -9.60 7.17 -2.20
N TYR A 229 -10.21 6.97 -1.04
CA TYR A 229 -10.78 8.00 -0.17
C TYR A 229 -9.73 9.06 0.24
N SER A 230 -10.17 10.31 0.44
CA SER A 230 -9.28 11.41 0.89
C SER A 230 -8.71 11.20 2.30
N THR A 231 -9.22 10.22 3.03
CA THR A 231 -8.75 9.80 4.36
C THR A 231 -8.06 8.44 4.36
N SER A 232 -7.87 7.81 3.19
CA SER A 232 -7.28 6.47 3.06
C SER A 232 -6.07 6.41 2.14
N ASN A 233 -5.81 7.44 1.34
CA ASN A 233 -4.59 7.52 0.56
C ASN A 233 -4.08 8.97 0.43
N PRO A 234 -2.81 9.26 0.76
CA PRO A 234 -2.29 10.64 0.72
C PRO A 234 -2.25 11.24 -0.67
N GLU A 235 -1.88 10.43 -1.67
CA GLU A 235 -1.73 10.86 -3.05
C GLU A 235 -2.28 9.79 -4.00
N MET A 236 -2.59 10.19 -5.22
CA MET A 236 -3.21 9.37 -6.25
C MET A 236 -2.30 9.23 -7.47
N GLY A 237 -2.46 8.13 -8.20
CA GLY A 237 -1.72 7.84 -9.42
C GLY A 237 -1.69 6.34 -9.72
N TRP A 238 -0.72 5.92 -10.54
CA TRP A 238 -0.61 4.53 -10.98
C TRP A 238 0.18 3.67 -9.99
N ILE A 239 -0.26 2.42 -9.86
CA ILE A 239 0.44 1.32 -9.18
C ILE A 239 0.91 0.34 -10.26
N GLU A 240 2.21 0.10 -10.33
CA GLU A 240 2.81 -0.52 -11.51
C GLU A 240 3.85 -1.60 -11.19
N ASP A 241 3.96 -2.58 -12.09
CA ASP A 241 5.06 -3.55 -12.15
C ASP A 241 5.19 -4.37 -10.85
N GLY A 242 4.09 -5.04 -10.48
CA GLY A 242 3.93 -5.75 -9.22
C GLY A 242 3.93 -7.27 -9.33
N LEU A 243 4.48 -7.94 -8.32
CA LEU A 243 4.35 -9.37 -8.10
C LEU A 243 3.75 -9.64 -6.71
N ILE A 244 2.66 -10.38 -6.65
CA ILE A 244 2.06 -10.86 -5.40
C ILE A 244 2.04 -12.38 -5.48
N GLU A 245 2.85 -13.06 -4.67
CA GLU A 245 3.06 -14.50 -4.81
C GLU A 245 3.00 -15.30 -3.51
N ASN A 246 2.56 -16.55 -3.58
CA ASN A 246 2.48 -17.49 -2.45
C ASN A 246 1.75 -16.91 -1.22
N CYS A 247 0.51 -16.46 -1.43
CA CYS A 247 -0.30 -15.82 -0.39
C CYS A 247 -1.57 -16.62 -0.07
N TYR A 248 -1.93 -16.64 1.23
CA TYR A 248 -3.05 -17.38 1.79
C TYR A 248 -4.09 -16.42 2.37
N ASP A 249 -5.32 -16.47 1.85
CA ASP A 249 -6.48 -15.78 2.39
C ASP A 249 -7.32 -16.72 3.25
N LEU A 250 -6.96 -16.80 4.53
CA LEU A 250 -7.57 -17.70 5.49
C LEU A 250 -9.00 -17.29 5.82
N ASN A 251 -9.85 -18.28 6.07
CA ASN A 251 -11.25 -18.06 6.40
C ASN A 251 -11.45 -17.22 7.69
N GLN A 252 -12.51 -16.42 7.72
CA GLN A 252 -12.97 -15.64 8.87
C GLN A 252 -14.50 -15.58 8.84
N GLU A 253 -15.14 -15.62 10.01
CA GLU A 253 -16.61 -15.70 10.13
C GLU A 253 -17.34 -14.58 9.37
N LYS A 254 -16.77 -13.36 9.38
CA LYS A 254 -17.34 -12.19 8.73
C LYS A 254 -16.25 -11.45 7.96
N THR A 255 -16.67 -10.81 6.87
CA THR A 255 -15.80 -10.05 5.96
C THR A 255 -16.65 -9.06 5.16
N VAL A 256 -16.03 -7.97 4.75
CA VAL A 256 -16.60 -6.98 3.82
C VAL A 256 -15.68 -6.70 2.63
N GLY A 257 -14.37 -6.80 2.83
CA GLY A 257 -13.38 -6.52 1.78
C GLY A 257 -13.13 -7.70 0.84
N TYR A 258 -12.03 -7.60 0.11
CA TYR A 258 -11.58 -8.48 -0.96
C TYR A 258 -10.25 -9.16 -0.61
N PHE A 259 -9.83 -10.20 -1.34
CA PHE A 259 -8.43 -10.63 -1.24
C PHE A 259 -7.53 -9.51 -1.77
N CYS A 260 -7.81 -9.04 -2.99
CA CYS A 260 -7.20 -7.85 -3.56
C CYS A 260 -8.26 -6.89 -4.09
N ARG A 261 -8.25 -5.65 -3.59
CA ARG A 261 -8.99 -4.52 -4.18
C ARG A 261 -8.07 -3.72 -5.08
N MET A 262 -8.54 -3.33 -6.26
CA MET A 262 -7.83 -2.48 -7.20
C MET A 262 -8.74 -1.29 -7.56
N LEU A 263 -8.37 -0.10 -7.06
CA LEU A 263 -9.14 1.12 -7.28
C LEU A 263 -8.49 2.03 -8.30
N ALA A 264 -9.20 2.26 -9.41
CA ALA A 264 -8.86 3.25 -10.41
C ALA A 264 -9.62 4.56 -10.16
N GLY A 265 -9.19 5.63 -10.81
CA GLY A 265 -9.93 6.88 -10.81
C GLY A 265 -9.40 7.91 -11.78
N ALA A 266 -10.21 8.92 -12.05
CA ALA A 266 -9.84 10.02 -12.91
C ALA A 266 -10.60 11.30 -12.56
N TRP A 267 -9.97 12.42 -12.86
CA TRP A 267 -10.47 13.74 -12.53
C TRP A 267 -10.10 14.76 -13.61
N VAL A 268 -10.63 15.96 -13.47
CA VAL A 268 -10.50 17.06 -14.45
C VAL A 268 -9.81 18.27 -13.83
N ASP A 269 -9.53 19.27 -14.66
CA ASP A 269 -9.19 20.60 -14.18
C ASP A 269 -10.38 21.22 -13.44
N TRP A 270 -10.09 22.02 -12.42
CA TRP A 270 -11.09 22.81 -11.74
C TRP A 270 -11.70 23.85 -12.68
N GLU A 271 -13.03 23.97 -12.63
CA GLU A 271 -13.80 25.03 -13.29
C GLU A 271 -14.81 25.65 -12.32
N GLU A 272 -15.12 26.92 -12.52
CA GLU A 272 -16.10 27.64 -11.72
C GLU A 272 -17.50 27.02 -11.89
N GLY A 273 -18.19 26.76 -10.77
CA GLY A 273 -19.51 26.14 -10.74
C GLY A 273 -19.49 24.61 -10.72
N MET A 274 -18.31 23.97 -10.75
CA MET A 274 -18.24 22.51 -10.72
C MET A 274 -18.83 21.93 -9.43
N LYS A 275 -19.52 20.80 -9.55
CA LYS A 275 -20.10 20.09 -8.40
C LYS A 275 -19.14 19.05 -7.88
N VAL A 276 -18.91 19.04 -6.57
CA VAL A 276 -17.99 18.12 -5.90
C VAL A 276 -18.59 17.52 -4.62
N GLN A 277 -18.12 16.36 -4.20
CA GLN A 277 -18.49 15.64 -2.98
C GLN A 277 -17.23 15.11 -2.28
N GLN A 278 -17.42 14.43 -1.15
CA GLN A 278 -16.36 13.77 -0.41
C GLN A 278 -15.44 12.93 -1.33
N SER A 279 -14.13 13.09 -1.12
CA SER A 279 -13.03 12.41 -1.83
C SER A 279 -12.81 12.79 -3.30
N ASP A 280 -13.63 13.67 -3.91
CA ASP A 280 -13.34 14.17 -5.26
C ASP A 280 -11.95 14.79 -5.35
N ALA A 281 -11.32 14.64 -6.51
CA ALA A 281 -10.04 15.23 -6.86
C ALA A 281 -10.22 16.21 -8.01
N VAL A 282 -9.42 17.27 -8.05
CA VAL A 282 -9.37 18.24 -9.15
C VAL A 282 -7.94 18.72 -9.35
N VAL A 283 -7.56 19.02 -10.60
CA VAL A 283 -6.30 19.72 -10.89
C VAL A 283 -6.56 21.23 -10.88
N SER A 284 -5.77 22.00 -10.14
CA SER A 284 -5.82 23.45 -10.15
C SER A 284 -4.43 24.02 -9.89
N ASN A 285 -4.06 25.08 -10.62
CA ASN A 285 -2.80 25.80 -10.47
C ASN A 285 -1.56 24.87 -10.35
N GLY A 286 -1.50 23.85 -11.20
CA GLY A 286 -0.41 22.88 -11.25
C GLY A 286 -0.35 21.90 -10.07
N ARG A 287 -1.44 21.73 -9.31
CA ARG A 287 -1.54 20.85 -8.13
C ARG A 287 -2.84 20.07 -8.16
N ILE A 288 -2.93 19.00 -7.38
CA ILE A 288 -4.19 18.29 -7.15
C ILE A 288 -4.72 18.59 -5.77
N TYR A 289 -5.99 18.98 -5.75
CA TYR A 289 -6.75 19.23 -4.53
C TYR A 289 -7.79 18.13 -4.35
N ARG A 290 -8.04 17.78 -3.10
CA ARG A 290 -9.06 16.80 -2.73
C ARG A 290 -10.08 17.40 -1.78
N VAL A 291 -11.32 16.94 -1.91
CA VAL A 291 -12.41 17.33 -1.03
C VAL A 291 -12.41 16.43 0.21
N LYS A 292 -12.52 17.06 1.39
CA LYS A 292 -12.65 16.40 2.69
C LYS A 292 -13.93 16.85 3.41
N MET A 293 -15.05 16.26 3.02
CA MET A 293 -16.39 16.52 3.56
C MET A 293 -16.98 15.24 4.20
N PRO A 294 -18.07 15.34 4.97
CA PRO A 294 -18.82 14.16 5.41
C PRO A 294 -19.27 13.29 4.24
N ALA A 295 -19.31 11.98 4.44
CA ALA A 295 -19.76 11.02 3.44
C ALA A 295 -21.30 10.88 3.47
N ASP A 296 -22.01 11.95 3.13
CA ASP A 296 -23.46 12.10 3.30
C ASP A 296 -24.23 12.38 1.99
N GLU A 297 -23.60 12.12 0.84
CA GLU A 297 -24.17 12.31 -0.51
C GLU A 297 -24.36 13.78 -0.93
N THR A 298 -23.91 14.74 -0.11
CA THR A 298 -24.00 16.16 -0.44
C THR A 298 -23.07 16.54 -1.59
N LEU A 299 -23.66 17.18 -2.62
CA LEU A 299 -22.93 17.83 -3.70
C LEU A 299 -22.79 19.33 -3.40
N TYR A 300 -21.56 19.80 -3.30
CA TYR A 300 -21.18 21.19 -3.10
C TYR A 300 -20.84 21.84 -4.43
N GLU A 301 -21.12 23.13 -4.57
CA GLU A 301 -20.71 23.92 -5.73
C GLU A 301 -19.45 24.70 -5.40
N SER A 302 -18.40 24.52 -6.20
CA SER A 302 -17.17 25.28 -6.05
C SER A 302 -17.16 26.45 -7.04
N VAL A 303 -17.22 27.67 -6.51
CA VAL A 303 -17.13 28.92 -7.30
C VAL A 303 -15.81 29.65 -7.06
N THR A 304 -15.12 29.32 -5.97
CA THR A 304 -13.80 29.85 -5.63
C THR A 304 -12.73 28.80 -5.92
N ARG A 305 -11.79 29.13 -6.82
CA ARG A 305 -10.68 28.27 -7.21
C ARG A 305 -9.77 27.93 -6.02
N PRO A 306 -9.46 26.64 -5.75
CA PRO A 306 -8.38 26.29 -4.83
C PRO A 306 -7.02 26.54 -5.48
N ASP A 307 -6.17 27.34 -4.84
CA ASP A 307 -4.86 27.75 -5.36
C ASP A 307 -3.73 27.77 -4.32
N PHE A 308 -4.03 27.39 -3.08
CA PHE A 308 -3.10 27.43 -1.96
C PHE A 308 -2.04 26.32 -2.05
N GLU A 309 -0.82 26.59 -1.59
CA GLU A 309 0.33 25.71 -1.82
C GLU A 309 0.42 24.53 -0.85
N SER A 310 -0.21 24.59 0.32
CA SER A 310 -0.17 23.51 1.30
C SER A 310 -1.33 23.54 2.30
N GLY A 311 -1.57 22.39 2.94
CA GLY A 311 -2.53 22.28 4.02
C GLY A 311 -3.98 22.18 3.56
N THR A 312 -4.88 22.83 4.29
CA THR A 312 -6.32 22.75 4.10
C THR A 312 -6.94 24.14 4.16
N LYS A 313 -7.90 24.42 3.28
CA LYS A 313 -8.66 25.69 3.26
C LYS A 313 -10.13 25.40 3.03
N VAL A 314 -10.99 26.15 3.72
CA VAL A 314 -12.43 26.14 3.44
C VAL A 314 -12.73 27.22 2.41
N LEU A 315 -13.26 26.82 1.26
CA LEU A 315 -13.73 27.69 0.18
C LEU A 315 -15.15 27.25 -0.19
N ASP A 316 -16.11 28.17 -0.27
CA ASP A 316 -17.52 27.85 -0.60
C ASP A 316 -18.17 26.81 0.34
N GLY A 317 -17.70 26.73 1.59
CA GLY A 317 -18.12 25.69 2.54
C GLY A 317 -17.50 24.30 2.28
N ILE A 318 -16.63 24.17 1.27
CA ILE A 318 -15.90 22.96 0.92
C ILE A 318 -14.54 22.98 1.60
N THR A 319 -14.22 21.93 2.33
CA THR A 319 -12.88 21.72 2.87
C THR A 319 -12.00 21.12 1.79
N TRP A 320 -11.17 21.97 1.18
CA TRP A 320 -10.17 21.58 0.18
C TRP A 320 -8.85 21.26 0.84
N VAL A 321 -8.19 20.20 0.37
CA VAL A 321 -6.86 19.80 0.82
C VAL A 321 -5.90 19.78 -0.37
N MET A 322 -4.79 20.52 -0.29
CA MET A 322 -3.69 20.38 -1.26
C MET A 322 -3.02 19.03 -1.03
N SER A 323 -3.21 18.10 -1.96
CA SER A 323 -2.82 16.69 -1.77
C SER A 323 -1.49 16.35 -2.41
N GLN A 324 -1.25 16.76 -3.66
CA GLN A 324 -0.02 16.44 -4.40
C GLN A 324 0.36 17.53 -5.41
N GLU A 325 1.67 17.70 -5.60
CA GLU A 325 2.25 18.60 -6.62
C GLU A 325 2.52 17.88 -7.94
N ILE A 326 2.72 16.56 -7.89
CA ILE A 326 2.88 15.74 -9.09
C ILE A 326 1.49 15.55 -9.72
N ILE A 327 1.26 16.15 -10.87
CA ILE A 327 -0.01 16.07 -11.57
C ILE A 327 -0.16 14.72 -12.28
N SER A 328 -1.32 14.11 -12.10
CA SER A 328 -1.86 13.03 -12.92
C SER A 328 -3.34 13.33 -13.14
N TYR A 329 -3.95 12.88 -14.24
CA TYR A 329 -5.40 12.98 -14.46
C TYR A 329 -6.10 11.63 -14.26
N THR A 330 -5.31 10.55 -14.25
CA THR A 330 -5.77 9.18 -14.13
C THR A 330 -4.93 8.43 -13.09
N ALA A 331 -5.54 7.39 -12.55
CA ALA A 331 -4.96 6.48 -11.58
C ALA A 331 -5.55 5.08 -11.77
N GLY A 332 -4.78 4.06 -11.40
CA GLY A 332 -5.18 2.67 -11.59
C GLY A 332 -4.03 1.71 -11.32
N VAL A 333 -4.21 0.47 -11.76
CA VAL A 333 -3.23 -0.60 -11.58
C VAL A 333 -2.85 -1.15 -12.95
N ARG A 334 -1.55 -1.37 -13.18
CA ARG A 334 -1.07 -2.03 -14.39
C ARG A 334 0.14 -2.93 -14.18
N ASN A 335 0.26 -3.95 -15.02
CA ASN A 335 1.37 -4.90 -15.03
C ASN A 335 1.55 -5.59 -13.67
N VAL A 336 0.47 -6.18 -13.14
CA VAL A 336 0.51 -6.88 -11.84
C VAL A 336 0.20 -8.36 -12.04
N THR A 337 1.10 -9.20 -11.54
CA THR A 337 0.91 -10.66 -11.50
C THR A 337 0.61 -11.12 -10.09
N PHE A 338 -0.45 -11.90 -9.95
CA PHE A 338 -0.77 -12.69 -8.78
C PHE A 338 -0.41 -14.14 -9.07
N ARG A 339 0.44 -14.75 -8.25
CA ARG A 339 0.91 -16.13 -8.44
C ARG A 339 0.71 -16.97 -7.18
N ASP A 340 0.31 -18.23 -7.33
CA ASP A 340 0.25 -19.18 -6.22
C ASP A 340 -0.61 -18.68 -5.05
N ILE A 341 -1.86 -18.26 -5.33
CA ILE A 341 -2.76 -17.70 -4.32
C ILE A 341 -3.75 -18.76 -3.82
N GLN A 342 -3.94 -18.88 -2.51
CA GLN A 342 -4.90 -19.80 -1.88
C GLN A 342 -6.04 -19.02 -1.24
N LEU A 343 -7.27 -19.30 -1.67
CA LEU A 343 -8.46 -18.54 -1.29
C LEU A 343 -9.42 -19.41 -0.49
N GLU A 344 -9.29 -19.40 0.84
CA GLU A 344 -10.19 -20.13 1.76
C GLU A 344 -11.40 -19.30 2.17
N LYS A 345 -11.24 -17.98 2.28
CA LYS A 345 -12.30 -17.08 2.72
C LYS A 345 -13.35 -16.87 1.63
N PRO A 346 -14.65 -17.06 1.92
CA PRO A 346 -15.73 -16.85 0.94
C PRO A 346 -16.09 -15.35 0.80
N ARG A 347 -15.19 -14.59 0.18
CA ARG A 347 -15.36 -13.20 -0.30
C ARG A 347 -15.01 -13.10 -1.77
N ILE A 348 -15.33 -11.98 -2.41
CA ILE A 348 -14.86 -11.72 -3.78
C ILE A 348 -13.34 -11.59 -3.73
N PRO A 349 -12.57 -12.45 -4.42
CA PRO A 349 -11.11 -12.39 -4.36
C PRO A 349 -10.54 -11.14 -5.01
N PHE A 350 -10.83 -10.87 -6.27
CA PHE A 350 -10.25 -9.75 -7.01
C PHE A 350 -11.35 -8.77 -7.41
N SER A 351 -11.26 -7.53 -6.92
CA SER A 351 -12.14 -6.44 -7.36
C SER A 351 -11.37 -5.38 -8.12
N ILE A 352 -11.76 -5.14 -9.37
CA ILE A 352 -11.18 -4.17 -10.30
C ILE A 352 -12.24 -3.09 -10.54
N GLN A 353 -12.27 -2.06 -9.69
CA GLN A 353 -13.47 -1.22 -9.57
C GLN A 353 -13.20 0.29 -9.51
N PHE A 354 -14.19 1.06 -9.96
CA PHE A 354 -14.42 2.41 -9.47
C PHE A 354 -15.27 2.31 -8.22
N ASP A 355 -14.96 3.13 -7.24
CA ASP A 355 -15.85 3.37 -6.12
C ASP A 355 -16.68 4.64 -6.34
N MET A 356 -17.99 4.45 -6.47
CA MET A 356 -18.95 5.50 -6.82
C MET A 356 -20.10 5.48 -5.82
N GLY A 357 -20.06 6.40 -4.86
CA GLY A 357 -21.06 6.54 -3.81
C GLY A 357 -20.71 7.64 -2.82
N ARG A 358 -21.35 7.62 -1.64
CA ARG A 358 -21.25 8.72 -0.66
C ARG A 358 -19.85 8.96 -0.12
N PHE A 359 -19.00 7.93 -0.16
CA PHE A 359 -17.62 8.00 0.34
C PHE A 359 -16.64 8.50 -0.72
N ASN A 360 -16.97 8.33 -2.00
CA ASN A 360 -16.05 8.56 -3.10
C ASN A 360 -16.76 8.66 -4.44
N ARG A 361 -16.25 9.53 -5.31
CA ARG A 361 -16.52 9.48 -6.75
C ARG A 361 -15.18 9.32 -7.43
N SER A 362 -14.85 8.06 -7.72
CA SER A 362 -13.53 7.71 -8.29
C SER A 362 -13.35 8.27 -9.70
N TYR A 363 -14.44 8.46 -10.45
CA TYR A 363 -14.43 9.01 -11.80
C TYR A 363 -15.27 10.30 -11.85
N TYR A 364 -14.63 11.42 -12.16
CA TYR A 364 -15.32 12.66 -12.47
C TYR A 364 -15.81 12.66 -13.92
N PRO A 365 -17.06 13.08 -14.22
CA PRO A 365 -17.56 13.10 -15.59
C PRO A 365 -16.71 13.93 -16.54
N GLY A 366 -16.45 13.40 -17.73
CA GLY A 366 -15.63 14.07 -18.75
C GLY A 366 -14.12 13.96 -18.50
N ALA A 367 -13.68 13.31 -17.42
CA ALA A 367 -12.27 12.97 -17.23
C ALA A 367 -11.79 11.96 -18.30
N GLU A 368 -10.47 11.94 -18.51
CA GLU A 368 -9.84 10.86 -19.26
C GLU A 368 -10.15 9.52 -18.60
N ILE A 369 -10.57 8.54 -19.39
CA ILE A 369 -11.04 7.26 -18.88
C ILE A 369 -9.83 6.40 -18.49
N PRO A 370 -9.63 6.06 -17.20
CA PRO A 370 -8.50 5.26 -16.78
C PRO A 370 -8.79 3.79 -17.10
N VAL A 371 -7.87 3.16 -17.82
CA VAL A 371 -7.95 1.74 -18.18
C VAL A 371 -6.99 0.96 -17.32
N GLN A 372 -7.50 0.01 -16.52
CA GLN A 372 -6.60 -0.89 -15.79
C GLN A 372 -5.97 -1.89 -16.77
N GLU A 373 -4.70 -2.26 -16.57
CA GLU A 373 -3.95 -2.93 -17.63
C GLU A 373 -3.20 -4.18 -17.19
N ASN A 374 -3.20 -5.21 -18.05
CA ASN A 374 -2.28 -6.34 -17.96
C ASN A 374 -2.24 -6.99 -16.56
N ILE A 375 -3.40 -7.50 -16.12
CA ILE A 375 -3.53 -8.23 -14.86
C ILE A 375 -3.40 -9.73 -15.13
N VAL A 376 -2.52 -10.41 -14.41
CA VAL A 376 -2.28 -11.85 -14.56
C VAL A 376 -2.59 -12.57 -13.25
N LEU A 377 -3.41 -13.62 -13.34
CA LEU A 377 -3.77 -14.53 -12.27
C LEU A 377 -3.20 -15.92 -12.61
N ASP A 378 -2.12 -16.33 -11.95
CA ASP A 378 -1.39 -17.57 -12.19
C ASP A 378 -1.49 -18.50 -10.98
N ASN A 379 -1.93 -19.75 -11.18
CA ASN A 379 -2.10 -20.73 -10.11
C ASN A 379 -2.94 -20.25 -8.92
N ILE A 380 -4.11 -19.66 -9.22
CA ILE A 380 -5.11 -19.30 -8.22
C ILE A 380 -5.89 -20.55 -7.82
N LYS A 381 -6.04 -20.79 -6.51
CA LYS A 381 -6.78 -21.92 -5.96
C LYS A 381 -7.97 -21.43 -5.15
N VAL A 382 -9.17 -21.60 -5.70
CA VAL A 382 -10.42 -21.31 -5.00
C VAL A 382 -10.80 -22.52 -4.14
N LEU A 383 -10.81 -22.34 -2.82
CA LEU A 383 -11.04 -23.43 -1.86
C LEU A 383 -12.45 -23.40 -1.25
N PHE A 384 -13.14 -22.25 -1.29
CA PHE A 384 -14.53 -22.13 -0.84
C PHE A 384 -15.55 -22.54 -1.91
N ASP A 385 -16.75 -22.91 -1.47
CA ASP A 385 -17.85 -23.34 -2.35
C ASP A 385 -19.01 -22.32 -2.43
N LYS A 386 -18.88 -21.15 -1.81
CA LYS A 386 -19.89 -20.08 -1.91
C LYS A 386 -20.00 -19.54 -3.33
N ASP A 387 -21.23 -19.34 -3.80
CA ASP A 387 -21.52 -18.76 -5.12
C ASP A 387 -21.14 -17.27 -5.18
N LEU A 388 -19.88 -17.00 -5.51
CA LEU A 388 -19.29 -15.67 -5.65
C LEU A 388 -18.37 -15.66 -6.87
N PRO A 389 -18.29 -14.52 -7.61
CA PRO A 389 -17.30 -14.38 -8.67
C PRO A 389 -15.89 -14.30 -8.10
N VAL A 390 -14.93 -14.93 -8.79
CA VAL A 390 -13.48 -14.77 -8.53
C VAL A 390 -13.01 -13.35 -8.85
N VAL A 391 -13.53 -12.76 -9.93
CA VAL A 391 -13.18 -11.43 -10.40
C VAL A 391 -14.44 -10.59 -10.62
N GLN A 392 -14.52 -9.46 -9.93
CA GLN A 392 -15.51 -8.43 -10.17
C GLN A 392 -14.86 -7.24 -10.88
N VAL A 393 -15.51 -6.71 -11.91
CA VAL A 393 -14.99 -5.58 -12.68
C VAL A 393 -16.06 -4.51 -12.88
N THR A 394 -15.77 -3.27 -12.49
CA THR A 394 -16.61 -2.09 -12.78
C THR A 394 -15.87 -1.00 -13.57
N THR A 395 -14.54 -1.07 -13.69
CA THR A 395 -13.76 -0.13 -14.52
C THR A 395 -13.58 -0.64 -15.94
N PRO A 396 -13.13 0.23 -16.87
CA PRO A 396 -12.38 -0.20 -18.05
C PRO A 396 -11.16 -1.05 -17.65
N LEU A 397 -10.92 -2.11 -18.42
CA LEU A 397 -9.84 -3.07 -18.23
C LEU A 397 -9.41 -3.54 -19.62
N ASN A 398 -8.12 -3.45 -19.96
CA ASN A 398 -7.66 -3.86 -21.30
C ASN A 398 -7.58 -5.39 -21.43
N MET A 399 -7.00 -6.07 -20.44
CA MET A 399 -6.64 -7.46 -20.49
C MET A 399 -6.53 -8.06 -19.08
N ILE A 400 -7.09 -9.25 -18.93
CA ILE A 400 -6.83 -10.13 -17.80
C ILE A 400 -6.58 -11.56 -18.28
N THR A 401 -5.52 -12.17 -17.76
CA THR A 401 -5.19 -13.58 -18.04
C THR A 401 -5.33 -14.41 -16.77
N ILE A 402 -6.02 -15.54 -16.85
CA ILE A 402 -6.06 -16.56 -15.80
C ILE A 402 -5.38 -17.82 -16.34
N THR A 403 -4.35 -18.30 -15.65
CA THR A 403 -3.60 -19.49 -16.07
C THR A 403 -3.33 -20.44 -14.91
N ASN A 404 -3.19 -21.73 -15.21
CA ASN A 404 -2.79 -22.79 -14.28
C ASN A 404 -3.63 -22.86 -13.00
N SER A 405 -4.86 -22.35 -13.04
CA SER A 405 -5.66 -22.09 -11.84
C SER A 405 -6.70 -23.20 -11.63
N ARG A 406 -7.05 -23.47 -10.37
CA ARG A 406 -8.17 -24.33 -10.00
C ARG A 406 -9.35 -23.46 -9.59
N LEU A 407 -10.37 -23.44 -10.44
CA LEU A 407 -11.49 -22.54 -10.36
C LEU A 407 -12.77 -23.29 -9.98
N LYS A 408 -13.68 -22.58 -9.30
CA LYS A 408 -14.98 -23.07 -8.85
C LYS A 408 -16.07 -22.04 -9.18
N ASN A 409 -17.34 -22.43 -9.01
CA ASN A 409 -18.55 -21.61 -9.01
C ASN A 409 -18.69 -20.57 -10.14
N ARG A 410 -18.14 -19.37 -9.98
CA ARG A 410 -18.27 -18.25 -10.92
C ARG A 410 -16.94 -17.54 -11.10
N ILE A 411 -16.57 -17.21 -12.33
CA ILE A 411 -15.29 -16.51 -12.57
C ILE A 411 -15.51 -15.01 -12.64
N PHE A 412 -16.21 -14.54 -13.67
CA PHE A 412 -16.28 -13.11 -13.97
C PHE A 412 -17.66 -12.52 -13.74
N ASN A 413 -17.66 -11.29 -13.22
CA ASN A 413 -18.85 -10.47 -13.12
C ASN A 413 -18.52 -9.01 -13.45
N PHE A 414 -18.99 -8.56 -14.61
CA PHE A 414 -18.79 -7.21 -15.13
C PHE A 414 -20.05 -6.37 -14.99
N TYR A 415 -19.88 -5.18 -14.42
CA TYR A 415 -20.93 -4.18 -14.26
C TYR A 415 -20.51 -2.85 -14.87
N GLY A 416 -21.47 -2.05 -15.34
CA GLY A 416 -21.25 -0.70 -15.84
C GLY A 416 -21.81 0.36 -14.91
N ASN A 417 -22.34 1.43 -15.50
CA ASN A 417 -22.90 2.58 -14.78
C ASN A 417 -24.19 2.25 -14.02
N GLU A 418 -24.82 1.10 -14.28
CA GLU A 418 -26.10 0.70 -13.66
C GLU A 418 -26.04 0.49 -12.15
N VAL A 419 -24.84 0.28 -11.60
CA VAL A 419 -24.63 0.11 -10.16
C VAL A 419 -24.43 1.43 -9.41
N TYR A 420 -24.39 2.56 -10.12
CA TYR A 420 -24.21 3.87 -9.50
C TYR A 420 -25.50 4.31 -8.78
N PRO A 421 -25.37 4.94 -7.60
CA PRO A 421 -26.53 5.48 -6.90
C PRO A 421 -27.21 6.57 -7.72
N ASP A 422 -28.51 6.75 -7.52
CA ASP A 422 -29.38 7.64 -8.31
C ASP A 422 -28.81 9.05 -8.48
N TYR A 423 -28.28 9.64 -7.41
CA TYR A 423 -27.73 10.99 -7.42
C TYR A 423 -26.41 11.12 -8.23
N LEU A 424 -25.73 9.99 -8.51
CA LEU A 424 -24.58 9.93 -9.39
C LEU A 424 -24.88 9.39 -10.78
N ARG A 425 -26.13 9.02 -11.12
CA ARG A 425 -26.45 8.42 -12.43
C ARG A 425 -26.16 9.33 -13.62
N ALA A 426 -26.12 10.65 -13.45
CA ALA A 426 -25.67 11.56 -14.51
C ALA A 426 -24.15 11.50 -14.75
N ASN A 427 -23.39 10.96 -13.78
CA ASN A 427 -21.93 10.85 -13.78
C ASN A 427 -21.51 9.50 -14.37
N THR A 428 -21.89 9.27 -15.62
CA THR A 428 -21.58 8.01 -16.31
C THR A 428 -20.21 8.04 -16.97
N ILE A 429 -19.60 6.87 -17.04
CA ILE A 429 -18.50 6.61 -17.96
C ILE A 429 -19.12 6.46 -19.35
N SER A 430 -18.63 7.23 -20.32
CA SER A 430 -19.16 7.25 -21.69
C SER A 430 -18.82 5.99 -22.47
N GLU A 431 -17.67 5.39 -22.21
CA GLU A 431 -17.20 4.16 -22.86
C GLU A 431 -16.33 3.32 -21.94
N PHE A 432 -16.45 2.00 -22.02
CA PHE A 432 -15.63 1.09 -21.23
C PHE A 432 -14.47 0.47 -22.02
N GLY A 433 -14.42 0.71 -23.33
CA GLY A 433 -13.52 0.03 -24.24
C GLY A 433 -13.77 -1.47 -24.33
N LYS A 434 -12.80 -2.17 -24.92
CA LYS A 434 -12.81 -3.62 -25.09
C LYS A 434 -11.92 -4.28 -24.04
N THR A 435 -12.42 -5.32 -23.39
CA THR A 435 -11.64 -6.17 -22.48
C THR A 435 -11.30 -7.49 -23.13
N LEU A 436 -10.02 -7.87 -23.11
CA LEU A 436 -9.54 -9.18 -23.53
C LEU A 436 -9.43 -10.10 -22.30
N ILE A 437 -10.06 -11.26 -22.34
CA ILE A 437 -9.96 -12.27 -21.30
C ILE A 437 -9.33 -13.52 -21.90
N ASN A 438 -8.24 -13.98 -21.31
CA ASN A 438 -7.61 -15.25 -21.67
C ASN A 438 -7.65 -16.21 -20.48
N ILE A 439 -8.20 -17.41 -20.65
CA ILE A 439 -8.21 -18.46 -19.63
C ILE A 439 -7.54 -19.70 -20.20
N HIS A 440 -6.39 -20.07 -19.65
CA HIS A 440 -5.55 -21.11 -20.21
C HIS A 440 -5.07 -22.13 -19.17
N GLY A 441 -5.08 -23.42 -19.51
CA GLY A 441 -4.47 -24.43 -18.63
C GLY A 441 -5.14 -24.55 -17.25
N CYS A 442 -6.42 -24.18 -17.13
CA CYS A 442 -7.13 -24.16 -15.85
C CYS A 442 -7.92 -25.45 -15.62
N VAL A 443 -8.16 -25.76 -14.34
CA VAL A 443 -9.02 -26.86 -13.90
C VAL A 443 -10.33 -26.29 -13.38
N PHE A 444 -11.44 -26.71 -13.98
CA PHE A 444 -12.80 -26.35 -13.57
C PHE A 444 -13.38 -27.45 -12.68
N ASP A 445 -13.47 -27.14 -11.39
CA ASP A 445 -13.88 -28.05 -10.32
C ASP A 445 -15.34 -27.83 -9.95
N GLN A 446 -16.23 -28.19 -10.89
CA GLN A 446 -17.69 -28.09 -10.79
C GLN A 446 -18.32 -29.25 -11.58
N ASP A 447 -19.42 -29.82 -11.08
CA ASP A 447 -20.19 -30.86 -11.80
C ASP A 447 -21.39 -30.31 -12.54
N ASN A 448 -21.71 -29.02 -12.43
CA ASN A 448 -22.99 -28.47 -12.89
C ASN A 448 -22.79 -27.34 -13.91
N GLU A 449 -23.88 -26.71 -14.34
CA GLU A 449 -23.82 -25.42 -15.04
C GLU A 449 -23.11 -24.37 -14.18
N MET A 450 -22.08 -23.75 -14.77
CA MET A 450 -21.23 -22.74 -14.15
C MET A 450 -21.29 -21.44 -14.95
N ILE A 451 -21.56 -20.32 -14.27
CA ILE A 451 -21.49 -18.99 -14.90
C ILE A 451 -20.01 -18.60 -15.01
N LEU A 452 -19.44 -18.83 -16.19
CA LEU A 452 -18.08 -18.41 -16.51
C LEU A 452 -17.97 -16.89 -16.50
N LEU A 453 -18.94 -16.22 -17.14
CA LEU A 453 -18.93 -14.79 -17.29
C LEU A 453 -20.34 -14.22 -17.30
N LYS A 454 -20.56 -13.18 -16.50
CA LYS A 454 -21.73 -12.30 -16.61
C LYS A 454 -21.27 -10.90 -17.00
N ASN A 455 -21.83 -10.35 -18.07
CA ASN A 455 -21.62 -8.97 -18.50
C ASN A 455 -22.95 -8.21 -18.55
N SER A 456 -23.27 -7.48 -17.47
CA SER A 456 -24.44 -6.61 -17.45
C SER A 456 -24.12 -5.16 -17.85
N GLY A 457 -22.85 -4.81 -17.98
CA GLY A 457 -22.44 -3.43 -18.23
C GLY A 457 -22.73 -2.99 -19.64
N LYS A 458 -23.69 -2.07 -19.80
CA LYS A 458 -24.02 -1.48 -21.10
C LYS A 458 -22.78 -0.86 -21.76
N GLY A 459 -22.51 -1.25 -23.00
CA GLY A 459 -21.36 -0.75 -23.77
C GLY A 459 -20.00 -1.37 -23.39
N LYS A 460 -19.96 -2.36 -22.48
CA LYS A 460 -18.77 -3.18 -22.26
C LYS A 460 -18.69 -4.27 -23.31
N GLU A 461 -17.63 -4.25 -24.10
CA GLU A 461 -17.30 -5.32 -25.04
C GLU A 461 -16.23 -6.24 -24.45
N ILE A 462 -16.46 -7.54 -24.49
CA ILE A 462 -15.53 -8.55 -23.98
C ILE A 462 -15.20 -9.54 -25.10
N GLU A 463 -13.91 -9.78 -25.32
CA GLU A 463 -13.44 -10.94 -26.09
C GLU A 463 -12.85 -11.96 -25.13
N LEU A 464 -13.46 -13.14 -25.07
CA LEU A 464 -13.07 -14.23 -24.20
C LEU A 464 -12.43 -15.36 -25.03
N LYS A 465 -11.24 -15.80 -24.63
CA LYS A 465 -10.61 -17.00 -25.17
C LYS A 465 -10.32 -18.00 -24.07
N THR A 466 -10.70 -19.25 -24.27
CA THR A 466 -10.35 -20.36 -23.37
C THR A 466 -9.63 -21.47 -24.13
N SER A 467 -8.59 -22.05 -23.54
CA SER A 467 -7.84 -23.14 -24.18
C SER A 467 -7.07 -24.03 -23.20
N SER A 468 -6.89 -25.31 -23.55
CA SER A 468 -6.15 -26.31 -22.77
C SER A 468 -6.68 -26.50 -21.35
N ASN A 469 -7.99 -26.35 -21.15
CA ASN A 469 -8.63 -26.48 -19.84
C ASN A 469 -9.07 -27.93 -19.56
N ILE A 470 -9.20 -28.26 -18.27
CA ILE A 470 -9.68 -29.55 -17.79
C ILE A 470 -10.97 -29.35 -17.00
N GLU A 471 -11.99 -30.13 -17.35
CA GLU A 471 -13.28 -30.20 -16.66
C GLU A 471 -13.26 -31.43 -15.75
N LEU A 472 -13.49 -31.28 -14.45
CA LEU A 472 -13.50 -32.43 -13.53
C LEU A 472 -14.88 -33.08 -13.39
N GLY A 473 -15.95 -32.29 -13.57
CA GLY A 473 -17.32 -32.77 -13.47
C GLY A 473 -17.79 -33.50 -14.72
N GLU A 474 -18.52 -34.59 -14.53
CA GLU A 474 -19.13 -35.33 -15.63
C GLU A 474 -20.28 -34.54 -16.28
N ASN A 475 -21.00 -33.72 -15.51
CA ASN A 475 -22.13 -32.91 -16.00
C ASN A 475 -21.77 -31.41 -16.16
N PHE A 476 -20.48 -31.09 -16.18
CA PHE A 476 -20.01 -29.71 -16.30
C PHE A 476 -20.50 -29.03 -17.58
N SER A 477 -20.94 -27.77 -17.45
CA SER A 477 -21.20 -26.89 -18.59
C SER A 477 -20.92 -25.45 -18.21
N ALA A 478 -20.14 -24.74 -19.03
CA ALA A 478 -19.94 -23.31 -18.89
C ALA A 478 -21.09 -22.53 -19.55
N LYS A 479 -21.35 -21.33 -19.02
CA LYS A 479 -22.36 -20.40 -19.53
C LYS A 479 -21.90 -18.95 -19.47
N ILE A 480 -22.31 -18.20 -20.47
CA ILE A 480 -22.17 -16.74 -20.54
C ILE A 480 -23.56 -16.11 -20.38
N ILE A 481 -23.64 -15.06 -19.56
CA ILE A 481 -24.82 -14.23 -19.41
C ILE A 481 -24.51 -12.85 -19.97
N GLU A 482 -25.00 -12.61 -21.18
CA GLU A 482 -24.97 -11.31 -21.86
C GLU A 482 -26.21 -10.53 -21.42
N GLY A 483 -26.03 -9.56 -20.51
CA GLY A 483 -27.05 -8.58 -20.18
C GLY A 483 -27.08 -7.50 -21.27
N ASP A 484 -26.84 -6.24 -20.88
CA ASP A 484 -26.73 -5.12 -21.83
C ASP A 484 -25.33 -4.97 -22.45
N GLY A 485 -24.39 -5.83 -22.06
CA GLY A 485 -23.03 -5.89 -22.61
C GLY A 485 -22.93 -6.83 -23.80
N LYS A 486 -21.77 -6.83 -24.46
CA LYS A 486 -21.47 -7.71 -25.61
C LYS A 486 -20.32 -8.64 -25.28
N VAL A 487 -20.45 -9.92 -25.65
CA VAL A 487 -19.38 -10.91 -25.49
C VAL A 487 -19.15 -11.60 -26.83
N ILE A 488 -17.88 -11.76 -27.19
CA ILE A 488 -17.42 -12.59 -28.31
C ILE A 488 -16.52 -13.63 -27.66
N PHE A 489 -16.71 -14.92 -27.98
CA PHE A 489 -15.92 -15.97 -27.35
C PHE A 489 -15.43 -17.02 -28.33
N GLU A 490 -14.28 -17.61 -27.99
CA GLU A 490 -13.70 -18.80 -28.59
C GLU A 490 -13.32 -19.73 -27.42
N SER A 491 -13.98 -20.87 -27.28
CA SER A 491 -13.89 -21.65 -26.04
C SER A 491 -13.75 -23.16 -26.25
N ASP A 492 -12.85 -23.77 -25.47
CA ASP A 492 -12.68 -25.22 -25.37
C ASP A 492 -13.54 -25.87 -24.28
N LEU A 493 -14.34 -25.08 -23.55
CA LEU A 493 -15.21 -25.54 -22.47
C LEU A 493 -16.58 -26.01 -22.97
N THR A 494 -17.02 -27.16 -22.49
CA THR A 494 -18.37 -27.72 -22.69
C THR A 494 -19.43 -26.67 -22.36
N GLY A 495 -20.48 -26.57 -23.19
CA GLY A 495 -21.50 -25.51 -23.12
C GLY A 495 -21.19 -24.26 -23.93
N LEU A 496 -19.92 -24.02 -24.28
CA LEU A 496 -19.45 -22.88 -25.09
C LEU A 496 -18.57 -23.32 -26.28
N LYS A 497 -18.54 -24.62 -26.60
CA LYS A 497 -17.89 -25.14 -27.81
C LYS A 497 -18.76 -24.81 -29.01
N ASP A 498 -18.23 -24.06 -29.96
CA ASP A 498 -18.81 -23.94 -31.31
C ASP A 498 -18.33 -25.08 -32.22
#